data_AF-A0A8J3MT99-F1
#
_entry.id   AF-A0A8J3MT99-F1
#
_cell.length_a   1.000
_cell.length_b   1.000
_cell.length_c   1.000
_cell.angle_alpha   90.00
_cell.angle_beta   90.00
_cell.angle_gamma   90.00
#
_symmetry.space_group_name_H-M   'P 1'
#
loop_
_entity.id
_entity.type
_entity.pdbx_description
1 polymer ?
#
loop_
_entity_poly.entity_id
_entity_poly.type
_entity_poly.pdbx_seq_one_letter_code
_entity_poly.pdbx_strand_id
1 'polypeptide(L)'
;MRVCAAVVLVSFAIVVALGVNMYTMQTAPKAHADYDGDYNAYPYGECTWFANERFHDIYGYYVPWHIGNANEWVDQAYNYGWQVSSTPSLYSLIVLQDGVQGATGYGHVAMVEQIESDGTIIASSMNAGAGWGSSSDEEYWSGPGVAFIKP
;
A
#
# COMPACT_ATOMS: atom_id res chain seq x y z
N MET A 1 -32.71 -31.43 -27.28
CA MET A 1 -33.03 -31.05 -25.88
C MET A 1 -31.94 -31.63 -24.97
N ARG A 2 -31.63 -30.91 -23.89
CA ARG A 2 -30.58 -31.11 -22.86
C ARG A 2 -30.55 -32.59 -22.37
N VAL A 3 -29.48 -33.21 -21.86
CA VAL A 3 -28.57 -32.81 -20.75
C VAL A 3 -27.28 -33.68 -20.75
N CYS A 4 -26.22 -33.10 -20.19
CA CYS A 4 -24.91 -33.51 -19.68
C CYS A 4 -24.60 -34.99 -19.31
N ALA A 5 -23.32 -35.38 -19.48
CA ALA A 5 -22.37 -35.76 -18.40
C ALA A 5 -21.19 -36.59 -18.98
N ALA A 6 -19.98 -36.06 -19.01
CA ALA A 6 -18.77 -36.84 -19.24
C ALA A 6 -17.85 -36.68 -18.02
N VAL A 7 -17.98 -37.62 -17.09
CA VAL A 7 -16.98 -37.89 -16.05
C VAL A 7 -15.86 -38.65 -16.73
N VAL A 8 -14.73 -37.99 -16.99
CA VAL A 8 -13.49 -38.69 -17.40
C VAL A 8 -12.61 -38.80 -16.17
N LEU A 9 -12.65 -39.97 -15.55
CA LEU A 9 -11.69 -40.44 -14.57
C LEU A 9 -10.31 -40.51 -15.26
N VAL A 10 -9.38 -39.64 -14.89
CA VAL A 10 -7.96 -39.84 -15.23
C VAL A 10 -7.24 -40.33 -13.97
N SER A 11 -6.99 -41.62 -14.02
CA SER A 11 -6.21 -42.53 -13.20
C SER A 11 -5.12 -41.93 -12.29
N PHE A 12 -5.17 -42.39 -11.03
CA PHE A 12 -4.09 -42.39 -10.04
C PHE A 12 -2.85 -43.12 -10.56
N ALA A 13 -1.98 -42.44 -11.29
CA ALA A 13 -0.60 -42.87 -11.48
C ALA A 13 0.20 -41.67 -11.98
N ILE A 14 0.64 -40.81 -11.05
CA ILE A 14 1.85 -39.96 -11.04
C ILE A 14 1.70 -39.05 -9.79
N VAL A 15 1.81 -39.61 -8.59
CA VAL A 15 1.90 -38.81 -7.34
C VAL A 15 3.14 -39.20 -6.53
N VAL A 16 4.15 -39.81 -7.17
CA VAL A 16 5.38 -40.24 -6.50
C VAL A 16 6.58 -39.73 -7.29
N ALA A 17 6.85 -38.42 -7.26
CA ALA A 17 8.12 -37.89 -7.72
C ALA A 17 8.52 -36.52 -7.14
N LEU A 18 7.64 -35.74 -6.51
CA LEU A 18 8.01 -34.49 -5.85
C LEU A 18 7.23 -34.39 -4.54
N GLY A 19 7.91 -34.48 -3.40
CA GLY A 19 7.33 -34.57 -2.05
C GLY A 19 6.64 -33.31 -1.56
N VAL A 20 5.67 -32.77 -2.29
CA VAL A 20 4.80 -31.69 -1.83
C VAL A 20 3.55 -32.28 -1.18
N ASN A 21 3.49 -32.17 0.14
CA ASN A 21 2.34 -32.55 0.95
C ASN A 21 1.20 -31.52 0.74
N MET A 22 0.03 -31.97 0.30
CA MET A 22 -1.15 -31.13 0.00
C MET A 22 -1.82 -30.46 1.22
N TYR A 23 -1.17 -30.47 2.39
CA TYR A 23 -1.63 -29.81 3.62
C TYR A 23 -1.07 -28.38 3.84
N THR A 24 -0.24 -27.86 2.94
CA THR A 24 0.27 -26.47 3.00
C THR A 24 -0.19 -25.59 1.83
N MET A 25 -1.45 -25.70 1.42
CA MET A 25 -2.12 -24.56 0.78
C MET A 25 -2.74 -23.71 1.88
N GLN A 26 -1.88 -22.98 2.59
CA GLN A 26 -2.32 -21.77 3.28
C GLN A 26 -2.79 -20.81 2.19
N THR A 27 -4.05 -20.40 2.29
CA THR A 27 -4.74 -19.51 1.35
C THR A 27 -3.83 -18.39 0.86
N ALA A 28 -3.61 -18.33 -0.46
CA ALA A 28 -3.00 -17.19 -1.11
C ALA A 28 -3.70 -15.90 -0.66
N PRO A 29 -2.97 -14.78 -0.47
CA PRO A 29 -3.59 -13.49 -0.22
C PRO A 29 -4.62 -13.22 -1.34
N LYS A 30 -5.75 -12.60 -0.97
CA LYS A 30 -6.86 -12.36 -1.90
C LYS A 30 -6.31 -11.74 -3.19
N ALA A 31 -6.65 -12.36 -4.30
CA ALA A 31 -6.25 -11.94 -5.64
C ALA A 31 -6.40 -10.42 -5.80
N HIS A 32 -5.32 -9.80 -6.25
CA HIS A 32 -5.32 -8.46 -6.84
C HIS A 32 -6.38 -8.50 -7.95
N ALA A 33 -7.50 -7.81 -7.76
CA ALA A 33 -8.55 -7.74 -8.76
C ALA A 33 -8.00 -7.06 -10.01
N ASP A 34 -8.31 -7.62 -11.18
CA ASP A 34 -7.88 -7.22 -12.54
C ASP A 34 -8.17 -5.75 -12.90
N TYR A 35 -7.42 -4.83 -12.30
CA TYR A 35 -7.00 -3.57 -12.90
C TYR A 35 -5.49 -3.70 -13.06
N ASP A 36 -4.98 -3.64 -14.29
CA ASP A 36 -3.53 -3.59 -14.53
C ASP A 36 -2.95 -2.55 -13.57
N GLY A 37 -2.14 -2.99 -12.61
CA GLY A 37 -1.55 -2.17 -11.55
C GLY A 37 -0.48 -1.20 -12.07
N ASP A 38 -0.69 -0.67 -13.27
CA ASP A 38 0.23 0.08 -14.11
C ASP A 38 -0.14 1.56 -14.25
N TYR A 39 -1.19 2.03 -13.56
CA TYR A 39 -1.53 3.46 -13.57
C TYR A 39 -1.88 4.02 -12.19
N ASN A 40 -1.47 5.28 -11.98
CA ASN A 40 -1.80 6.04 -10.80
C ASN A 40 -3.14 6.77 -10.97
N ALA A 41 -4.13 6.38 -10.15
CA ALA A 41 -5.49 6.92 -10.23
C ALA A 41 -5.66 8.27 -9.50
N TYR A 42 -4.68 8.70 -8.72
CA TYR A 42 -4.76 9.96 -7.98
C TYR A 42 -4.50 11.17 -8.89
N PRO A 43 -5.06 12.34 -8.58
CA PRO A 43 -4.82 13.54 -9.36
C PRO A 43 -3.40 14.08 -9.16
N TYR A 44 -2.69 14.36 -10.27
CA TYR A 44 -1.38 15.02 -10.24
C TYR A 44 -1.46 16.33 -9.43
N GLY A 45 -0.44 16.58 -8.62
CA GLY A 45 -0.38 17.74 -7.73
C GLY A 45 -0.75 17.44 -6.28
N GLU A 46 -1.32 16.26 -6.00
CA GLU A 46 -1.70 15.87 -4.64
C GLU A 46 -0.68 14.96 -3.95
N CYS A 47 -0.70 14.96 -2.61
CA CYS A 47 0.16 14.11 -1.79
C CYS A 47 -0.05 12.61 -2.08
N THR A 48 -1.29 12.19 -2.30
CA THR A 48 -1.64 10.80 -2.64
C THR A 48 -1.08 10.37 -3.99
N TRP A 49 -1.08 11.25 -4.99
CA TRP A 49 -0.48 10.97 -6.29
C TRP A 49 1.02 10.75 -6.17
N PHE A 50 1.73 11.69 -5.54
CA PHE A 50 3.18 11.56 -5.37
C PHE A 50 3.56 10.34 -4.54
N ALA A 51 2.89 10.11 -3.40
CA ALA A 51 3.16 8.96 -2.55
C ALA A 51 2.94 7.64 -3.30
N ASN A 52 1.93 7.58 -4.18
CA ASN A 52 1.67 6.39 -4.99
C ASN A 52 2.72 6.18 -6.11
N GLU A 53 3.19 7.24 -6.78
CA GLU A 53 4.33 7.14 -7.71
C GLU A 53 5.60 6.70 -6.99
N ARG A 54 5.93 7.33 -5.86
CA ARG A 54 7.13 7.01 -5.09
C ARG A 54 7.07 5.58 -4.52
N PHE A 55 5.89 5.13 -4.12
CA PHE A 55 5.66 3.74 -3.74
C PHE A 55 5.91 2.79 -4.93
N HIS A 56 5.42 3.13 -6.13
CA HIS A 56 5.69 2.35 -7.34
C HIS A 56 7.19 2.29 -7.67
N ASP A 57 7.94 3.38 -7.56
CA ASP A 57 9.40 3.39 -7.76
C ASP A 57 10.14 2.40 -6.84
N ILE A 58 9.65 2.22 -5.62
CA ILE A 58 10.28 1.39 -4.59
C ILE A 58 9.84 -0.08 -4.70
N TYR A 59 8.55 -0.32 -4.89
CA TYR A 59 7.94 -1.66 -4.79
C TYR A 59 7.59 -2.27 -6.15
N GLY A 60 7.58 -1.49 -7.23
CA GLY A 60 7.31 -1.93 -8.60
C GLY A 60 5.82 -2.10 -8.93
N TYR A 61 4.91 -1.61 -8.08
CA TYR A 61 3.46 -1.61 -8.29
C TYR A 61 2.82 -0.48 -7.50
N TYR A 62 1.64 -0.02 -7.92
CA TYR A 62 0.87 1.01 -7.20
C TYR A 62 0.10 0.44 -6.01
N VAL A 63 -0.26 1.28 -5.03
CA VAL A 63 -1.12 0.86 -3.91
C VAL A 63 -2.46 0.29 -4.42
N PRO A 64 -3.01 -0.77 -3.80
CA PRO A 64 -4.18 -1.47 -4.34
C PRO A 64 -5.51 -0.73 -4.14
N TRP A 65 -5.50 0.42 -3.45
CA TRP A 65 -6.65 1.31 -3.34
C TRP A 65 -6.49 2.51 -4.30
N HIS A 66 -7.47 2.71 -5.17
CA HIS A 66 -7.38 3.68 -6.27
C HIS A 66 -8.15 4.99 -6.00
N ILE A 67 -8.74 5.14 -4.82
CA ILE A 67 -9.56 6.30 -4.45
C ILE A 67 -9.34 6.65 -2.98
N GLY A 68 -9.61 7.92 -2.67
CA GLY A 68 -9.70 8.40 -1.30
C GLY A 68 -8.72 9.50 -0.97
N ASN A 69 -8.97 10.13 0.18
CA ASN A 69 -8.10 11.12 0.78
C ASN A 69 -6.96 10.42 1.54
N ALA A 70 -5.92 11.15 1.90
CA ALA A 70 -4.76 10.58 2.58
C ALA A 70 -5.13 9.97 3.95
N ASN A 71 -6.03 10.62 4.71
CA ASN A 71 -6.50 10.11 6.01
C ASN A 71 -7.19 8.74 5.93
N GLU A 72 -7.79 8.38 4.79
CA GLU A 72 -8.48 7.11 4.55
C GLU A 72 -7.52 5.94 4.28
N TRP A 73 -6.24 6.21 3.96
CA TRP A 73 -5.28 5.17 3.56
C TRP A 73 -5.02 4.15 4.68
N VAL A 74 -5.14 4.55 5.95
CA VAL A 74 -5.01 3.63 7.09
C VAL A 74 -6.08 2.54 7.07
N ASP A 75 -7.34 2.91 6.84
CA ASP A 75 -8.45 1.96 6.78
C ASP A 75 -8.34 1.08 5.52
N GLN A 76 -7.90 1.65 4.40
CA GLN A 76 -7.63 0.87 3.18
C GLN A 76 -6.52 -0.15 3.41
N ALA A 77 -5.41 0.24 4.06
CA ALA A 77 -4.32 -0.67 4.39
C ALA A 77 -4.81 -1.87 5.21
N TYR A 78 -5.63 -1.65 6.24
CA TYR A 78 -6.25 -2.74 6.98
C TYR A 78 -7.13 -3.64 6.10
N ASN A 79 -7.94 -3.06 5.22
CA ASN A 79 -8.81 -3.82 4.32
C ASN A 79 -8.04 -4.71 3.33
N TYR A 80 -6.85 -4.28 2.93
CA TYR A 80 -5.93 -5.03 2.07
C TYR A 80 -4.94 -5.92 2.84
N GLY A 81 -5.03 -5.95 4.17
CA GLY A 81 -4.18 -6.79 5.02
C GLY A 81 -2.73 -6.31 5.13
N TRP A 82 -2.48 -5.04 4.83
CA TRP A 82 -1.18 -4.40 5.00
C TRP A 82 -0.90 -4.12 6.47
N GLN A 83 0.38 -3.98 6.80
CA GLN A 83 0.84 -3.63 8.14
C GLN A 83 0.60 -2.15 8.39
N VAL A 84 -0.05 -1.85 9.53
CA VAL A 84 -0.21 -0.49 10.06
C VAL A 84 0.50 -0.44 11.41
N SER A 85 1.39 0.53 11.57
CA SER A 85 2.26 0.68 12.73
C SER A 85 2.25 2.11 13.26
N SER A 86 2.53 2.29 14.55
CA SER A 86 2.83 3.59 15.16
C SER A 86 4.33 3.92 15.18
N THR A 87 5.16 2.99 14.70
CA THR A 87 6.63 3.12 14.65
C THR A 87 7.08 3.28 13.21
N PRO A 88 7.93 4.28 12.90
CA PRO A 88 8.37 4.55 11.55
C PRO A 88 9.25 3.42 11.04
N SER A 89 9.18 3.18 9.74
CA SER A 89 10.11 2.28 9.05
C SER A 89 10.49 2.86 7.69
N LEU A 90 11.72 2.59 7.25
CA LEU A 90 12.18 3.04 5.95
C LEU A 90 11.25 2.51 4.84
N TYR A 91 10.88 3.40 3.92
CA TYR A 91 9.98 3.14 2.80
C TYR A 91 8.56 2.71 3.21
N SER A 92 8.13 3.04 4.42
CA SER A 92 6.71 3.04 4.75
C SER A 92 6.07 4.34 4.30
N LEU A 93 4.77 4.29 4.04
CA LEU A 93 3.95 5.48 3.85
C LEU A 93 3.61 6.02 5.23
N ILE A 94 4.01 7.26 5.53
CA ILE A 94 3.53 7.97 6.72
C ILE A 94 2.19 8.62 6.37
N VAL A 95 1.17 8.36 7.19
CA VAL A 95 -0.17 8.96 7.07
C VAL A 95 -0.43 9.83 8.30
N LEU A 96 -0.76 11.08 8.03
CA LEU A 96 -1.19 12.06 9.01
C LEU A 96 -2.71 12.20 8.93
N GLN A 97 -3.36 12.06 10.08
CA GLN A 97 -4.78 12.36 10.24
C GLN A 97 -5.03 13.87 10.23
N ASP A 98 -6.30 14.25 10.14
CA ASP A 98 -6.72 15.65 10.00
C ASP A 98 -6.15 16.55 11.10
N GLY A 99 -5.56 17.69 10.71
CA GLY A 99 -5.00 18.68 11.63
C GLY A 99 -3.69 18.26 12.31
N VAL A 100 -3.17 17.05 12.04
CA VAL A 100 -1.92 16.56 12.62
C VAL A 100 -0.73 17.11 11.84
N GLN A 101 0.21 17.74 12.55
CA GLN A 101 1.46 18.26 11.96
C GLN A 101 1.26 19.14 10.72
N GLY A 102 0.18 19.92 10.69
CA GLY A 102 -0.15 20.81 9.56
C GLY A 102 -0.98 20.17 8.45
N ALA A 103 -1.37 18.89 8.57
CA ALA A 103 -2.26 18.24 7.63
C ALA A 103 -3.64 18.94 7.58
N THR A 104 -4.20 19.03 6.37
CA THR A 104 -5.54 19.60 6.15
C THR A 104 -6.65 18.61 6.58
N GLY A 105 -7.92 18.95 6.36
CA GLY A 105 -9.06 18.05 6.61
C GLY A 105 -9.15 16.83 5.67
N TYR A 106 -8.16 16.62 4.80
CA TYR A 106 -8.03 15.43 3.95
C TYR A 106 -6.87 14.52 4.42
N GLY A 107 -6.24 14.85 5.55
CA GLY A 107 -5.00 14.24 5.99
C GLY A 107 -3.80 14.62 5.12
N HIS A 108 -2.71 13.88 5.31
CA HIS A 108 -1.52 13.97 4.46
C HIS A 108 -0.83 12.60 4.37
N VAL A 109 -0.20 12.30 3.24
CA VAL A 109 0.59 11.09 3.05
C VAL A 109 1.91 11.41 2.37
N ALA A 110 2.99 10.80 2.88
CA ALA A 110 4.34 10.95 2.37
C ALA A 110 5.08 9.59 2.39
N MET A 111 6.18 9.48 1.65
CA MET A 111 7.06 8.31 1.68
C MET A 111 8.21 8.54 2.66
N VAL A 112 8.41 7.65 3.62
CA VAL A 112 9.55 7.75 4.55
C VAL A 112 10.86 7.43 3.84
N GLU A 113 11.72 8.44 3.68
CA GLU A 113 13.02 8.33 3.01
C GLU A 113 14.19 8.17 4.00
N GLN A 114 14.04 8.69 5.22
CA GLN A 114 15.06 8.59 6.27
C GLN A 114 14.45 8.68 7.67
N ILE A 115 15.09 8.01 8.62
CA ILE A 115 14.76 8.09 10.05
C ILE A 115 16.05 8.45 10.77
N GLU A 116 16.04 9.59 11.42
CA GLU A 116 17.18 10.13 12.16
C GLU A 116 17.37 9.41 13.50
N SER A 117 18.58 9.53 14.05
CA SER A 117 18.93 8.91 15.34
C SER A 117 18.12 9.42 16.53
N ASP A 118 17.55 10.62 16.43
CA ASP A 118 16.68 11.23 17.43
C ASP A 118 15.19 10.88 17.24
N GLY A 119 14.87 10.10 16.20
CA GLY A 119 13.51 9.69 15.85
C GLY A 119 12.78 10.64 14.91
N THR A 120 13.41 11.72 14.44
CA THR A 120 12.86 12.57 13.37
C THR A 120 12.74 11.77 12.08
N ILE A 121 11.63 11.96 11.37
CA ILE A 121 11.33 11.24 10.13
C ILE A 121 11.43 12.24 8.99
N ILE A 122 12.28 11.96 8.00
CA ILE A 122 12.32 12.70 6.74
C ILE A 122 11.49 11.93 5.73
N ALA A 123 10.46 12.56 5.20
CA ALA A 123 9.59 11.95 4.21
C ALA A 123 9.34 12.86 3.02
N SER A 124 9.31 12.26 1.83
CA SER A 124 9.08 12.95 0.57
C SER A 124 7.59 13.00 0.25
N SER A 125 7.09 14.17 -0.12
CA SER A 125 5.69 14.36 -0.50
C SER A 125 5.54 15.45 -1.56
N MET A 126 4.33 15.57 -2.10
CA MET A 126 3.92 16.72 -2.90
C MET A 126 2.82 17.48 -2.16
N ASN A 127 2.82 18.81 -2.31
CA ASN A 127 1.78 19.69 -1.80
C ASN A 127 1.66 19.76 -0.27
N ALA A 128 2.77 19.65 0.46
CA ALA A 128 2.81 19.93 1.91
C ALA A 128 3.43 21.29 2.29
N GLY A 129 3.74 22.13 1.29
CA GLY A 129 4.11 23.53 1.52
C GLY A 129 4.96 24.14 0.41
N ALA A 130 5.56 23.32 -0.46
CA ALA A 130 6.46 23.73 -1.55
C ALA A 130 5.78 24.34 -2.80
N GLY A 131 4.46 24.54 -2.76
CA GLY A 131 3.66 24.99 -3.90
C GLY A 131 3.10 23.84 -4.75
N TRP A 132 2.09 24.14 -5.57
CA TRP A 132 1.37 23.14 -6.36
C TRP A 132 2.30 22.44 -7.37
N GLY A 133 2.27 21.11 -7.38
CA GLY A 133 3.08 20.31 -8.30
C GLY A 133 4.56 20.21 -7.95
N SER A 134 5.00 20.76 -6.82
CA SER A 134 6.36 20.63 -6.31
C SER A 134 6.43 19.54 -5.25
N SER A 135 7.43 18.67 -5.34
CA SER A 135 7.77 17.73 -4.27
C SER A 135 8.82 18.31 -3.32
N SER A 136 8.71 17.99 -2.04
CA SER A 136 9.64 18.39 -0.98
C SER A 136 9.87 17.24 -0.01
N ASP A 137 11.05 17.24 0.60
CA ASP A 137 11.32 16.44 1.80
C ASP A 137 10.96 17.27 3.02
N GLU A 138 10.20 16.66 3.93
CA GLU A 138 9.69 17.31 5.13
C GLU A 138 9.95 16.47 6.38
N GLU A 139 10.02 17.17 7.51
CA GLU A 139 10.23 16.56 8.82
C GLU A 139 8.90 16.24 9.48
N TYR A 140 8.79 15.03 10.01
CA TYR A 140 7.65 14.56 10.79
C TYR A 140 8.11 13.86 12.07
N TRP A 141 7.18 13.73 13.00
CA TRP A 141 7.34 13.01 14.26
C TRP A 141 6.25 11.95 14.42
N SER A 142 6.59 10.88 15.14
CA SER A 142 5.58 9.91 15.57
C SER A 142 4.70 10.49 16.67
N GLY A 143 3.43 10.07 16.75
CA GLY A 143 2.51 10.54 17.79
C GLY A 143 1.05 10.21 17.49
N PRO A 144 0.12 10.71 18.31
CA PRO A 144 -1.31 10.56 18.06
C PRO A 144 -1.69 11.05 16.66
N GLY A 145 -2.45 10.24 15.92
CA GLY A 145 -2.90 10.57 14.56
C GLY A 145 -1.82 10.41 13.48
N VAL A 146 -0.70 9.75 13.79
CA VAL A 146 0.34 9.37 12.83
C VAL A 146 0.39 7.87 12.72
N ALA A 147 0.35 7.35 11.49
CA ALA A 147 0.47 5.92 11.21
C ALA A 147 1.47 5.68 10.09
N PHE A 148 2.07 4.48 10.10
CA PHE A 148 2.99 4.02 9.07
C PHE A 148 2.41 2.77 8.42
N ILE A 149 2.30 2.79 7.10
CA ILE A 149 1.68 1.74 6.30
C ILE A 149 2.74 1.07 5.43
N LYS A 150 2.71 -0.26 5.38
CA LYS A 150 3.61 -1.07 4.54
C LYS A 150 2.92 -2.37 4.13
N PRO A 151 3.14 -2.90 2.91
CA PRO A 151 2.65 -4.21 2.50
C PRO A 151 3.11 -5.35 3.42
#